data_AF-A0A9P4QYS0-F1
#
_entry.id   AF-A0A9P4QYS0-F1
#
_cell.length_a   1.000
_cell.length_b   1.000
_cell.length_c   1.000
_cell.angle_alpha   90.00
_cell.angle_beta   90.00
_cell.angle_gamma   90.00
#
_symmetry.space_group_name_H-M   'P 1'
#
loop_
_entity.id
_entity.type
_entity.pdbx_description
1 polymer ?
#
loop_
_entity_poly.entity_id
_entity_poly.type
_entity_poly.pdbx_seq_one_letter_code
_entity_poly.pdbx_strand_id
1 'polypeptide(L)'
;MPSIASTLFAATAAIGLSAAAPRPVPWEDCSAKGSGLQWYTCTLPDFTFAGCCSIDPCTAKTCPEQGTPSPPTITTLPNTPTPTPSAACKRVNNFARLANVWRDEPYRYEGTTDHISISQEAGHKKKQNQVAVFDIPHGASDCKLQWNHRAIIPEFKVSGTGYTSVWNLNLGGKPWDQAVSPNGENPGFKRIEPLIGARVGAADFTNWDVAEGAGDHTVGAVACPSDTANLAMLMDLDGMGDAGEAGSVVAPQSKEEELGWYVSYCEPEQY
;
A
#
# COMPACT_ATOMS: atom_id res chain seq x y z
N MET A 1 20.69 -68.88 42.97
CA MET A 1 19.42 -68.13 43.11
C MET A 1 19.35 -67.14 41.95
N PRO A 2 18.59 -67.40 40.88
CA PRO A 2 18.39 -66.44 39.80
C PRO A 2 17.18 -65.55 40.10
N SER A 3 17.30 -64.24 39.91
CA SER A 3 16.15 -63.33 39.96
C SER A 3 16.05 -62.56 38.65
N ILE A 4 14.81 -62.53 38.18
CA ILE A 4 14.27 -62.08 36.90
C ILE A 4 14.20 -60.55 36.88
N ALA A 5 14.55 -59.91 35.75
CA ALA A 5 13.92 -58.67 35.30
C ALA A 5 14.19 -58.45 33.82
N SER A 6 13.22 -58.86 33.01
CA SER A 6 13.05 -58.48 31.61
C SER A 6 12.59 -57.02 31.53
N THR A 7 13.21 -56.22 30.66
CA THR A 7 12.60 -54.97 30.20
C THR A 7 12.83 -54.80 28.70
N LEU A 8 11.84 -55.21 27.92
CA LEU A 8 11.62 -54.69 26.57
C LEU A 8 11.25 -53.21 26.68
N PHE A 9 11.89 -52.36 25.88
CA PHE A 9 11.29 -51.08 25.48
C PHE A 9 11.02 -51.11 23.98
N ALA A 10 9.73 -51.20 23.68
CA ALA A 10 9.16 -51.08 22.36
C ALA A 10 9.17 -49.62 21.89
N ALA A 11 9.19 -49.47 20.58
CA ALA A 11 9.30 -48.24 19.81
C ALA A 11 8.15 -47.25 20.01
N THR A 12 8.46 -45.97 19.82
CA THR A 12 7.53 -45.01 19.19
C THR A 12 8.34 -44.02 18.37
N ALA A 13 8.45 -44.26 17.06
CA ALA A 13 8.85 -43.25 16.10
C ALA A 13 7.63 -42.37 15.84
N ALA A 14 7.55 -41.22 16.50
CA ALA A 14 6.59 -40.19 16.17
C ALA A 14 7.08 -39.49 14.88
N ILE A 15 6.60 -39.96 13.73
CA ILE A 15 6.70 -39.19 12.49
C ILE A 15 5.66 -38.06 12.62
N GLY A 16 6.12 -36.91 13.10
CA GLY A 16 5.37 -35.67 13.02
C GLY A 16 5.18 -35.31 11.55
N LEU A 17 3.99 -35.54 11.02
CA LEU A 17 3.50 -34.87 9.83
C LEU A 17 3.37 -33.38 10.18
N SER A 18 4.45 -32.61 9.98
CA SER A 18 4.32 -31.17 9.83
C SER A 18 3.49 -30.96 8.58
N ALA A 19 2.21 -30.66 8.74
CA ALA A 19 1.43 -30.06 7.67
C ALA A 19 2.21 -28.82 7.25
N ALA A 20 2.78 -28.85 6.05
CA ALA A 20 3.44 -27.69 5.49
C ALA A 20 2.39 -26.59 5.44
N ALA A 21 2.50 -25.61 6.33
CA ALA A 21 1.72 -24.39 6.20
C ALA A 21 1.92 -23.90 4.76
N PRO A 22 0.86 -23.52 4.04
CA PRO A 22 1.01 -22.98 2.69
C PRO A 22 2.07 -21.88 2.76
N ARG A 23 3.12 -22.03 1.95
CA ARG A 23 4.18 -21.02 1.85
C ARG A 23 3.48 -19.69 1.53
N PRO A 24 3.89 -18.57 2.15
CA PRO A 24 3.45 -17.25 1.71
C PRO A 24 3.66 -17.18 0.20
N VAL A 25 2.58 -16.95 -0.56
CA VAL A 25 2.67 -16.81 -2.01
C VAL A 25 3.55 -15.58 -2.26
N PRO A 26 4.71 -15.72 -2.91
CA PRO A 26 5.50 -14.56 -3.31
C PRO A 26 4.63 -13.62 -4.14
N TRP A 27 4.68 -12.31 -3.89
CA TRP A 27 3.88 -11.32 -4.61
C TRP A 27 4.09 -11.39 -6.14
N GLU A 28 5.26 -11.89 -6.57
CA GLU A 28 5.65 -12.14 -7.97
C GLU A 28 4.70 -13.13 -8.67
N ASP A 29 4.15 -14.10 -7.94
CA ASP A 29 3.21 -15.08 -8.47
C ASP A 29 1.84 -14.46 -8.78
N CYS A 30 1.49 -13.33 -8.16
CA CYS A 30 0.24 -12.63 -8.46
C CYS A 30 0.27 -12.04 -9.88
N SER A 31 1.43 -11.56 -10.30
CA SER A 31 1.61 -10.81 -11.54
C SER A 31 1.93 -11.69 -12.76
N ALA A 32 1.88 -13.02 -12.61
CA ALA A 32 2.05 -13.94 -13.73
C ALA A 32 1.10 -13.56 -14.87
N LYS A 33 1.64 -13.28 -16.06
CA LYS A 33 0.88 -12.77 -17.22
C LYS A 33 -0.43 -13.55 -17.41
N GLY A 34 -1.56 -12.86 -17.24
CA GLY A 34 -2.91 -13.43 -17.47
C GLY A 34 -3.58 -14.03 -16.23
N SER A 35 -2.99 -13.93 -15.04
CA SER A 35 -3.62 -14.36 -13.77
C SER A 35 -4.85 -13.53 -13.41
N GLY A 36 -4.85 -12.24 -13.73
CA GLY A 36 -5.85 -11.27 -13.26
C GLY A 36 -5.82 -11.05 -11.74
N LEU A 37 -4.75 -11.49 -11.06
CA LEU A 37 -4.58 -11.38 -9.62
C LEU A 37 -3.70 -10.19 -9.26
N GLN A 38 -4.01 -9.53 -8.15
CA GLN A 38 -3.17 -8.49 -7.55
C GLN A 38 -2.82 -8.88 -6.11
N TRP A 39 -1.64 -8.47 -5.65
CA TRP A 39 -1.27 -8.63 -4.25
C TRP A 39 -2.00 -7.61 -3.40
N TYR A 40 -2.67 -8.06 -2.34
CA TYR A 40 -3.32 -7.20 -1.36
C TYR A 40 -2.82 -7.50 0.04
N THR A 41 -2.71 -6.46 0.86
CA THR A 41 -2.51 -6.59 2.30
C THR A 41 -3.49 -5.68 3.04
N CYS A 42 -4.16 -6.22 4.06
CA CYS A 42 -4.96 -5.41 4.98
C CYS A 42 -5.19 -6.10 6.31
N THR A 43 -5.36 -5.24 7.31
CA THR A 43 -5.65 -5.61 8.69
C THR A 43 -6.86 -4.79 9.13
N LEU A 44 -8.02 -5.43 9.13
CA LEU A 44 -9.29 -4.94 9.67
C LEU A 44 -9.61 -5.66 10.99
N PRO A 45 -10.46 -5.10 11.87
CA PRO A 45 -10.76 -5.69 13.19
C PRO A 45 -11.25 -7.15 13.14
N ASP A 46 -11.90 -7.54 12.04
CA ASP A 46 -12.52 -8.85 11.83
C ASP A 46 -11.96 -9.61 10.61
N PHE A 47 -10.96 -9.05 9.92
CA PHE A 47 -10.46 -9.60 8.66
C PHE A 47 -8.99 -9.21 8.43
N THR A 48 -8.12 -10.19 8.28
CA THR A 48 -6.72 -9.97 7.90
C THR A 48 -6.45 -10.74 6.62
N PHE A 49 -5.86 -10.06 5.63
CA PHE A 49 -5.54 -10.65 4.35
C PHE A 49 -4.14 -10.22 3.91
N ALA A 50 -3.37 -11.18 3.43
CA ALA A 50 -2.10 -10.98 2.74
C ALA A 50 -1.99 -12.07 1.67
N GLY A 51 -2.12 -11.71 0.40
CA GLY A 51 -2.22 -12.71 -0.67
C GLY A 51 -2.50 -12.14 -2.05
N CYS A 52 -2.44 -12.98 -3.07
CA CYS A 52 -2.96 -12.67 -4.40
C CYS A 52 -4.48 -12.80 -4.40
N CYS A 53 -5.19 -11.84 -4.97
CA CYS A 53 -6.63 -11.90 -5.13
C CYS A 53 -7.10 -11.27 -6.45
N SER A 54 -8.20 -11.77 -7.02
CA SER A 54 -8.81 -11.19 -8.23
C SER A 54 -9.64 -9.94 -7.94
N ILE A 55 -10.01 -9.73 -6.69
CA ILE A 55 -10.78 -8.59 -6.19
C ILE A 55 -10.08 -8.01 -4.97
N ASP A 56 -10.30 -6.73 -4.66
CA ASP A 56 -9.81 -6.13 -3.42
C ASP A 56 -10.49 -6.78 -2.19
N PRO A 57 -9.76 -7.63 -1.44
CA PRO A 57 -10.30 -8.35 -0.31
C PRO A 57 -10.46 -7.44 0.91
N CYS A 58 -9.83 -6.27 0.92
CA CYS A 58 -9.94 -5.29 2.01
C CYS A 58 -11.29 -4.58 1.97
N THR A 59 -11.81 -4.38 0.76
CA THR A 59 -13.18 -3.88 0.56
C THR A 59 -14.20 -5.03 0.61
N ALA A 60 -13.92 -6.13 -0.08
CA ALA A 60 -14.87 -7.24 -0.20
C ALA A 60 -14.94 -8.14 1.03
N LYS A 61 -13.97 -8.03 1.96
CA LYS A 61 -13.74 -8.94 3.09
C LYS A 61 -13.72 -10.43 2.70
N THR A 62 -13.30 -10.72 1.48
CA THR A 62 -13.24 -12.08 0.94
C THR A 62 -12.27 -12.14 -0.23
N CYS A 63 -11.72 -13.33 -0.47
CA CYS A 63 -10.95 -13.61 -1.67
C CYS A 63 -11.43 -14.92 -2.30
N PRO A 64 -11.98 -14.91 -3.53
CA PRO A 64 -12.48 -16.12 -4.20
C PRO A 64 -11.43 -17.23 -4.29
N GLU A 65 -10.16 -16.88 -4.36
CA GLU A 65 -9.03 -17.78 -4.51
C GLU A 65 -8.56 -18.43 -3.19
N GLN A 66 -8.99 -17.95 -2.02
CA GLN A 66 -8.63 -18.54 -0.71
C GLN A 66 -9.43 -19.81 -0.35
N GLY A 67 -10.26 -20.34 -1.27
CA GLY A 67 -11.22 -21.42 -1.00
C GLY A 67 -10.76 -22.88 -1.11
N THR A 68 -9.72 -23.24 -1.87
CA THR A 68 -9.26 -24.66 -2.01
C THR A 68 -7.94 -24.78 -2.78
N PRO A 69 -7.05 -25.75 -2.46
CA PRO A 69 -5.94 -26.09 -3.34
C PRO A 69 -6.40 -27.12 -4.38
N SER A 70 -6.57 -26.72 -5.65
CA SER A 70 -6.54 -27.65 -6.78
C SER A 70 -6.33 -26.96 -8.13
N PRO A 71 -5.79 -27.68 -9.14
CA PRO A 71 -5.25 -27.13 -10.38
C PRO A 71 -6.32 -26.48 -11.29
N PRO A 72 -5.92 -25.66 -12.28
CA PRO A 72 -6.85 -24.82 -13.02
C PRO A 72 -7.81 -25.68 -13.82
N THR A 73 -9.09 -25.66 -13.44
CA THR A 73 -10.18 -26.13 -14.30
C THR A 73 -10.83 -24.90 -14.89
N ILE A 74 -10.59 -24.65 -16.19
CA ILE A 74 -11.28 -23.64 -16.97
C ILE A 74 -12.76 -24.04 -17.00
N THR A 75 -13.56 -23.42 -16.13
CA THR A 75 -15.01 -23.50 -16.17
C THR A 75 -15.51 -22.20 -16.79
N THR A 76 -15.98 -22.28 -18.04
CA THR A 76 -16.75 -21.22 -18.68
C THR A 76 -18.02 -20.97 -17.86
N LEU A 77 -18.04 -19.89 -17.08
CA LEU A 77 -19.25 -19.45 -16.38
C LEU A 77 -20.28 -18.88 -17.38
N PRO A 78 -21.59 -19.06 -17.14
CA PRO A 78 -22.64 -18.43 -17.93
C PRO A 78 -22.62 -16.91 -17.73
N ASN A 79 -22.83 -16.18 -18.83
CA ASN A 79 -22.89 -14.71 -18.89
C ASN A 79 -23.83 -14.12 -17.82
N THR A 80 -23.26 -13.70 -16.69
CA THR A 80 -23.85 -12.65 -15.85
C THR A 80 -23.95 -11.39 -16.72
N PRO A 81 -25.09 -10.66 -16.74
CA PRO A 81 -25.20 -9.44 -17.51
C PRO A 81 -24.09 -8.49 -17.07
N THR A 82 -23.15 -8.27 -18.00
CA THR A 82 -22.10 -7.27 -17.88
C THR A 82 -22.79 -5.97 -17.50
N PRO A 83 -22.46 -5.32 -16.37
CA PRO A 83 -22.90 -3.96 -16.15
C PRO A 83 -22.46 -3.19 -17.38
N THR A 84 -23.41 -2.52 -18.05
CA THR A 84 -23.16 -1.63 -19.18
C THR A 84 -21.85 -0.90 -18.92
N PRO A 85 -20.87 -0.90 -19.85
CA PRO A 85 -19.60 -0.23 -19.64
C PRO A 85 -19.92 1.19 -19.20
N SER A 86 -19.59 1.51 -17.94
CA SER A 86 -19.50 2.91 -17.53
C SER A 86 -18.70 3.58 -18.63
N ALA A 87 -19.27 4.64 -19.24
CA ALA A 87 -18.69 5.30 -20.39
C ALA A 87 -17.16 5.40 -20.20
N ALA A 88 -16.40 4.91 -21.18
CA ALA A 88 -14.95 4.86 -21.09
C ALA A 88 -14.43 6.28 -20.86
N CYS A 89 -14.18 6.63 -19.60
CA CYS A 89 -13.65 7.92 -19.24
C CYS A 89 -12.18 7.96 -19.64
N LYS A 90 -11.68 9.12 -20.05
CA LYS A 90 -10.24 9.30 -20.25
C LYS A 90 -9.56 9.28 -18.88
N ARG A 91 -8.85 8.20 -18.57
CA ARG A 91 -8.08 8.08 -17.34
C ARG A 91 -6.75 8.82 -17.44
N VAL A 92 -6.41 9.55 -16.39
CA VAL A 92 -5.18 10.34 -16.28
C VAL A 92 -4.48 10.01 -14.97
N ASN A 93 -3.15 9.91 -15.03
CA ASN A 93 -2.28 9.78 -13.87
C ASN A 93 -1.74 11.16 -13.49
N ASN A 94 -1.92 11.55 -12.22
CA ASN A 94 -1.36 12.75 -11.65
C ASN A 94 -0.37 12.37 -10.54
N PHE A 95 0.91 12.63 -10.80
CA PHE A 95 2.01 12.29 -9.89
C PHE A 95 2.11 13.31 -8.76
N ALA A 96 2.45 12.81 -7.57
CA ALA A 96 2.52 13.61 -6.36
C ALA A 96 3.64 14.64 -6.38
N ARG A 97 3.38 15.77 -5.72
CA ARG A 97 4.43 16.58 -5.08
C ARG A 97 4.60 16.08 -3.65
N LEU A 98 5.84 15.88 -3.19
CA LEU A 98 6.10 15.31 -1.88
C LEU A 98 6.63 16.37 -0.89
N ALA A 99 6.49 16.09 0.40
CA ALA A 99 7.15 16.86 1.45
C ALA A 99 7.40 15.99 2.67
N ASN A 100 8.61 16.03 3.21
CA ASN A 100 8.97 15.33 4.42
C ASN A 100 8.57 16.15 5.65
N VAL A 101 8.05 15.43 6.65
CA VAL A 101 7.65 15.99 7.94
C VAL A 101 8.05 15.04 9.06
N TRP A 102 8.41 15.59 10.21
CA TRP A 102 8.96 14.81 11.32
C TRP A 102 8.07 14.93 12.54
N ARG A 103 7.70 13.79 13.13
CA ARG A 103 6.88 13.77 14.35
C ARG A 103 7.64 14.34 15.55
N ASP A 104 8.93 14.00 15.66
CA ASP A 104 9.81 14.44 16.75
C ASP A 104 10.34 15.86 16.58
N GLU A 105 10.32 16.38 15.35
CA GLU A 105 10.65 17.76 15.02
C GLU A 105 9.43 18.43 14.38
N PRO A 106 8.36 18.73 15.15
CA PRO A 106 7.02 18.96 14.60
C PRO A 106 6.85 20.28 13.81
N TYR A 107 7.88 21.13 13.80
CA TYR A 107 7.95 22.35 12.99
C TYR A 107 8.92 22.22 11.81
N ARG A 108 9.57 21.07 11.65
CA ARG A 108 10.44 20.80 10.52
C ARG A 108 9.59 20.40 9.33
N TYR A 109 9.91 20.96 8.17
CA TYR A 109 9.27 20.70 6.90
C TYR A 109 10.32 20.82 5.80
N GLU A 110 10.29 19.88 4.88
CA GLU A 110 11.19 19.86 3.73
C GLU A 110 10.39 19.49 2.50
N GLY A 111 10.19 20.45 1.59
CA GLY A 111 9.58 20.15 0.30
C GLY A 111 10.55 19.32 -0.52
N THR A 112 10.16 18.09 -0.86
CA THR A 112 10.97 17.17 -1.67
C THR A 112 10.15 16.78 -2.90
N THR A 113 10.64 17.03 -4.10
CA THR A 113 9.82 16.78 -5.30
C THR A 113 10.22 15.54 -6.09
N ASP A 114 11.37 14.94 -5.79
CA ASP A 114 12.04 13.96 -6.65
C ASP A 114 12.20 12.57 -6.03
N HIS A 115 11.86 12.38 -4.75
CA HIS A 115 11.95 11.07 -4.12
C HIS A 115 10.99 10.88 -2.93
N ILE A 116 10.57 9.63 -2.76
CA ILE A 116 9.96 9.07 -1.57
C ILE A 116 11.04 8.90 -0.52
N SER A 117 10.79 9.39 0.70
CA SER A 117 11.71 9.27 1.83
C SER A 117 10.93 9.15 3.12
N ILE A 118 10.79 7.92 3.61
CA ILE A 118 10.02 7.61 4.83
C ILE A 118 10.92 6.74 5.70
N SER A 119 11.03 7.05 6.98
CA SER A 119 11.84 6.25 7.89
C SER A 119 11.41 6.35 9.35
N GLN A 120 11.71 5.32 10.13
CA GLN A 120 11.65 5.37 11.58
C GLN A 120 12.70 4.45 12.20
N GLU A 121 13.20 4.83 13.38
CA GLU A 121 13.91 3.94 14.28
C GLU A 121 12.91 3.15 15.14
N ALA A 122 13.39 2.05 15.73
CA ALA A 122 12.59 1.18 16.60
C ALA A 122 11.90 1.97 17.73
N GLY A 123 10.61 1.68 17.95
CA GLY A 123 9.76 2.36 18.91
C GLY A 123 9.30 3.75 18.45
N HIS A 124 9.10 3.95 17.15
CA HIS A 124 8.63 5.21 16.54
C HIS A 124 9.54 6.42 16.77
N LYS A 125 10.85 6.20 16.90
CA LYS A 125 11.82 7.28 17.10
C LYS A 125 12.32 7.83 15.78
N LYS A 126 12.73 9.10 15.77
CA LYS A 126 13.23 9.84 14.61
C LYS A 126 12.32 9.68 13.39
N LYS A 127 11.01 9.72 13.66
CA LYS A 127 10.02 9.35 12.67
C LYS A 127 9.91 10.42 11.59
N GLN A 128 10.31 10.07 10.37
CA GLN A 128 10.18 10.85 9.15
C GLN A 128 9.02 10.30 8.35
N ASN A 129 7.95 11.09 8.27
CA ASN A 129 6.80 10.83 7.43
C ASN A 129 6.90 11.66 6.16
N GLN A 130 6.08 11.32 5.18
CA GLN A 130 6.00 12.08 3.95
C GLN A 130 4.55 12.39 3.63
N VAL A 131 4.30 13.60 3.14
CA VAL A 131 3.01 13.98 2.59
C VAL A 131 3.11 13.97 1.07
N ALA A 132 2.13 13.37 0.41
CA ALA A 132 1.92 13.50 -1.02
C ALA A 132 0.73 14.41 -1.30
N VAL A 133 0.93 15.40 -2.17
CA VAL A 133 -0.09 16.34 -2.62
C VAL A 133 -0.29 16.16 -4.12
N PHE A 134 -1.53 15.98 -4.54
CA PHE A 134 -1.94 15.78 -5.91
C PHE A 134 -2.78 16.96 -6.38
N ASP A 135 -2.56 17.40 -7.61
CA ASP A 135 -3.32 18.48 -8.24
C ASP A 135 -4.43 17.84 -9.10
N ILE A 136 -5.60 17.64 -8.50
CA ILE A 136 -6.76 16.94 -9.09
C ILE A 136 -7.77 17.97 -9.62
N PRO A 137 -8.15 17.94 -10.90
CA PRO A 137 -9.09 18.90 -11.46
C PRO A 137 -10.49 18.74 -10.86
N HIS A 138 -11.20 19.86 -10.73
CA HIS A 138 -12.60 19.86 -10.32
C HIS A 138 -13.45 18.99 -11.25
N GLY A 139 -14.34 18.17 -10.67
CA GLY A 139 -15.18 17.24 -11.41
C GLY A 139 -14.50 15.92 -11.80
N ALA A 140 -13.24 15.70 -11.39
CA ALA A 140 -12.62 14.38 -11.47
C ALA A 140 -13.46 13.34 -10.70
N SER A 141 -13.49 12.12 -11.22
CA SER A 141 -14.19 10.99 -10.60
C SER A 141 -13.33 9.72 -10.59
N ASP A 142 -13.74 8.72 -9.80
CA ASP A 142 -13.06 7.42 -9.69
C ASP A 142 -11.56 7.54 -9.35
N CYS A 143 -11.22 8.37 -8.36
CA CYS A 143 -9.85 8.58 -7.93
C CYS A 143 -9.31 7.33 -7.21
N LYS A 144 -8.12 6.87 -7.62
CA LYS A 144 -7.42 5.73 -7.02
C LYS A 144 -6.00 6.15 -6.70
N LEU A 145 -5.59 5.92 -5.45
CA LEU A 145 -4.21 6.10 -5.04
C LEU A 145 -3.40 4.88 -5.45
N GLN A 146 -2.30 5.14 -6.13
CA GLN A 146 -1.41 4.12 -6.66
C GLN A 146 0.05 4.55 -6.50
N TRP A 147 0.95 3.58 -6.64
CA TRP A 147 2.36 3.84 -6.84
C TRP A 147 2.89 2.99 -7.98
N ASN A 148 3.90 3.50 -8.67
CA ASN A 148 4.57 2.82 -9.76
C ASN A 148 6.06 2.73 -9.47
N HIS A 149 6.66 1.61 -9.86
CA HIS A 149 8.09 1.53 -10.07
C HIS A 149 8.38 0.81 -11.39
N ARG A 150 9.55 1.07 -11.96
CA ARG A 150 10.10 0.33 -13.10
C ARG A 150 11.06 -0.76 -12.63
N ALA A 151 11.40 -1.67 -13.55
CA ALA A 151 12.37 -2.73 -13.30
C ALA A 151 13.69 -2.14 -12.78
N ILE A 152 14.23 -2.78 -11.73
CA ILE A 152 15.47 -2.47 -10.99
C ILE A 152 15.92 -1.02 -11.12
N ILE A 153 15.45 -0.20 -10.17
CA ILE A 153 15.88 1.18 -10.00
C ILE A 153 16.97 1.20 -8.92
N PRO A 154 18.23 1.54 -9.25
CA PRO A 154 19.33 1.58 -8.28
C PRO A 154 19.05 2.45 -7.05
N GLU A 155 18.27 3.51 -7.22
CA GLU A 155 17.86 4.48 -6.20
C GLU A 155 16.75 3.96 -5.28
N PHE A 156 16.02 2.91 -5.67
CA PHE A 156 15.05 2.25 -4.80
C PHE A 156 15.81 1.44 -3.75
N LYS A 157 15.66 1.82 -2.48
CA LYS A 157 16.27 1.18 -1.32
C LYS A 157 15.24 0.98 -0.23
N VAL A 158 15.21 -0.22 0.33
CA VAL A 158 14.41 -0.54 1.51
C VAL A 158 15.33 -1.15 2.56
N SER A 159 15.16 -0.74 3.81
CA SER A 159 15.90 -1.30 4.95
C SER A 159 14.91 -1.58 6.07
N GLY A 160 15.04 -2.73 6.74
CA GLY A 160 14.05 -3.19 7.70
C GLY A 160 12.69 -3.42 7.03
N THR A 161 11.64 -2.79 7.56
CA THR A 161 10.30 -2.83 6.97
C THR A 161 10.05 -1.68 5.99
N GLY A 162 9.38 -1.99 4.88
CA GLY A 162 8.86 -1.00 3.92
C GLY A 162 7.37 -0.73 4.06
N TYR A 163 6.72 -1.26 5.10
CA TYR A 163 5.26 -1.18 5.24
C TYR A 163 4.80 0.21 5.64
N THR A 164 4.13 0.86 4.70
CA THR A 164 3.69 2.24 4.77
C THR A 164 2.17 2.30 4.80
N SER A 165 1.62 2.78 5.91
CA SER A 165 0.20 3.13 6.03
C SER A 165 -0.05 4.48 5.36
N VAL A 166 -1.17 4.59 4.64
CA VAL A 166 -1.57 5.84 3.98
C VAL A 166 -2.86 6.37 4.58
N TRP A 167 -2.84 7.65 4.95
CA TRP A 167 -3.93 8.36 5.61
C TRP A 167 -4.36 9.57 4.78
N ASN A 168 -5.67 9.76 4.62
CA ASN A 168 -6.19 10.95 3.96
C ASN A 168 -5.98 12.19 4.83
N LEU A 169 -5.62 13.33 4.24
CA LEU A 169 -5.59 14.62 4.92
C LEU A 169 -6.85 15.43 4.55
N ASN A 170 -7.68 15.71 5.56
CA ASN A 170 -8.88 16.52 5.37
C ASN A 170 -8.51 18.01 5.28
N LEU A 171 -8.39 18.52 4.05
CA LEU A 171 -8.06 19.92 3.79
C LEU A 171 -9.23 20.89 4.03
N GLY A 172 -10.42 20.39 4.39
CA GLY A 172 -11.58 21.22 4.72
C GLY A 172 -12.03 22.13 3.57
N GLY A 173 -11.94 21.65 2.32
CA GLY A 173 -12.31 22.43 1.14
C GLY A 173 -11.31 23.54 0.78
N LYS A 174 -10.08 23.51 1.33
CA LYS A 174 -9.03 24.49 1.02
C LYS A 174 -7.90 23.89 0.17
N PRO A 175 -7.23 24.69 -0.67
CA PRO A 175 -5.94 24.30 -1.26
C PRO A 175 -4.90 23.96 -0.19
N TRP A 176 -3.93 23.12 -0.54
CA TRP A 176 -2.87 22.64 0.37
C TRP A 176 -2.24 23.78 1.18
N ASP A 177 -1.70 24.80 0.51
CA ASP A 177 -0.97 25.90 1.16
C ASP A 177 -1.83 26.66 2.17
N GLN A 178 -3.14 26.80 1.90
CA GLN A 178 -4.06 27.47 2.81
C GLN A 178 -4.47 26.58 4.00
N ALA A 179 -4.47 25.26 3.81
CA ALA A 179 -4.82 24.29 4.85
C ALA A 179 -3.69 24.12 5.88
N VAL A 180 -2.44 24.00 5.41
CA VAL A 180 -1.29 23.69 6.30
C VAL A 180 -0.39 24.89 6.63
N SER A 181 -0.49 25.98 5.87
CA SER A 181 0.30 27.19 6.05
C SER A 181 -0.59 28.45 6.01
N PRO A 182 -1.65 28.54 6.84
CA PRO A 182 -2.43 29.76 6.93
C PRO A 182 -1.52 30.91 7.37
N ASN A 183 -1.48 31.99 6.57
CA ASN A 183 -0.62 33.15 6.80
C ASN A 183 0.90 32.90 6.64
N GLY A 184 1.30 31.88 5.88
CA GLY A 184 2.72 31.64 5.57
C GLY A 184 3.51 30.94 6.68
N GLU A 185 2.82 30.27 7.60
CA GLU A 185 3.44 29.48 8.66
C GLU A 185 4.09 28.19 8.14
N ASN A 186 5.02 27.61 8.91
CA ASN A 186 5.66 26.36 8.52
C ASN A 186 4.65 25.18 8.52
N PRO A 187 4.50 24.44 7.40
CA PRO A 187 3.56 23.31 7.27
C PRO A 187 4.08 21.98 7.86
N GLY A 188 4.96 22.02 8.87
CA GLY A 188 5.48 20.84 9.55
C GLY A 188 4.39 19.98 10.23
N PHE A 189 4.79 18.85 10.81
CA PHE A 189 3.88 17.83 11.33
C PHE A 189 2.81 18.37 12.29
N LYS A 190 3.12 19.39 13.11
CA LYS A 190 2.15 20.03 14.02
C LYS A 190 0.91 20.58 13.30
N ARG A 191 1.07 21.07 12.07
CA ARG A 191 -0.03 21.63 11.26
C ARG A 191 -0.80 20.54 10.51
N ILE A 192 -0.13 19.45 10.16
CA ILE A 192 -0.72 18.32 9.44
C ILE A 192 -1.48 17.37 10.37
N GLU A 193 -0.97 17.15 11.59
CA GLU A 193 -1.56 16.22 12.57
C GLU A 193 -3.08 16.39 12.76
N PRO A 194 -3.65 17.60 12.96
CA PRO A 194 -5.09 17.75 13.12
C PRO A 194 -5.91 17.50 11.83
N LEU A 195 -5.24 17.38 10.68
CA LEU A 195 -5.89 17.11 9.39
C LEU A 195 -5.93 15.62 9.07
N ILE A 196 -5.22 14.76 9.83
CA ILE A 196 -5.19 13.32 9.59
C ILE A 196 -6.60 12.74 9.76
N GLY A 197 -7.11 12.19 8.67
CA GLY A 197 -8.43 11.57 8.59
C GLY A 197 -8.37 10.05 8.58
N ALA A 198 -9.26 9.44 7.81
CA ALA A 198 -9.33 7.99 7.70
C ALA A 198 -8.11 7.39 6.99
N ARG A 199 -7.74 6.17 7.40
CA ARG A 199 -6.78 5.35 6.68
C ARG A 199 -7.36 4.97 5.32
N VAL A 200 -6.60 5.20 4.27
CA VAL A 200 -6.96 4.85 2.88
C VAL A 200 -6.56 3.41 2.57
N GLY A 201 -5.36 3.01 3.00
CA GLY A 201 -4.81 1.70 2.72
C GLY A 201 -3.37 1.60 3.19
N ALA A 202 -2.62 0.68 2.58
CA ALA A 202 -1.19 0.53 2.80
C ALA A 202 -0.47 0.21 1.49
N ALA A 203 0.81 0.57 1.44
CA ALA A 203 1.75 0.05 0.47
C ALA A 203 2.85 -0.69 1.22
N ASP A 204 3.17 -1.89 0.76
CA ASP A 204 4.28 -2.65 1.28
C ASP A 204 5.45 -2.58 0.29
N PHE A 205 6.47 -1.79 0.63
CA PHE A 205 7.69 -1.70 -0.16
C PHE A 205 8.72 -2.77 0.20
N THR A 206 8.42 -3.67 1.14
CA THR A 206 9.37 -4.70 1.57
C THR A 206 9.75 -5.62 0.40
N ASN A 207 11.04 -5.64 0.05
CA ASN A 207 11.67 -6.36 -1.07
C ASN A 207 11.50 -5.75 -2.47
N TRP A 208 10.94 -4.55 -2.60
CA TRP A 208 10.79 -3.90 -3.91
C TRP A 208 12.09 -3.36 -4.50
N ASP A 209 13.12 -3.21 -3.68
CA ASP A 209 14.48 -2.84 -4.10
C ASP A 209 15.22 -3.99 -4.81
N VAL A 210 14.73 -5.22 -4.67
CA VAL A 210 15.25 -6.43 -5.35
C VAL A 210 14.25 -7.06 -6.32
N ALA A 211 13.06 -6.49 -6.43
CA ALA A 211 12.00 -6.97 -7.31
C ALA A 211 12.35 -6.82 -8.80
N GLU A 212 12.27 -7.93 -9.54
CA GLU A 212 12.41 -7.92 -11.00
C GLU A 212 11.05 -7.65 -11.65
N GLY A 213 10.69 -6.37 -11.85
CA GLY A 213 9.45 -6.04 -12.53
C GLY A 213 9.19 -4.54 -12.57
N ALA A 214 8.39 -4.12 -13.54
CA ALA A 214 7.71 -2.82 -13.50
C ALA A 214 6.24 -3.09 -13.20
N GLY A 215 5.64 -2.27 -12.34
CA GLY A 215 4.28 -2.53 -11.89
C GLY A 215 3.58 -1.30 -11.35
N ASP A 216 2.30 -1.20 -11.68
CA ASP A 216 1.36 -0.34 -10.99
C ASP A 216 0.77 -1.08 -9.79
N HIS A 217 0.83 -0.44 -8.64
CA HIS A 217 0.32 -0.98 -7.38
C HIS A 217 -0.78 -0.11 -6.85
N THR A 218 -1.95 -0.72 -6.63
CA THR A 218 -3.10 0.00 -6.08
C THR A 218 -3.06 -0.05 -4.56
N VAL A 219 -3.10 1.13 -3.93
CA VAL A 219 -3.29 1.24 -2.48
C VAL A 219 -4.76 1.21 -2.12
N GLY A 220 -5.59 1.94 -2.85
CA GLY A 220 -7.03 1.98 -2.61
C GLY A 220 -7.75 3.10 -3.35
N ALA A 221 -9.09 3.04 -3.32
CA ALA A 221 -9.93 4.12 -3.80
C ALA A 221 -9.88 5.31 -2.82
N VAL A 222 -9.90 6.52 -3.36
CA VAL A 222 -9.90 7.77 -2.59
C VAL A 222 -11.00 8.69 -3.08
N ALA A 223 -11.56 9.51 -2.19
CA ALA A 223 -12.53 10.51 -2.60
C ALA A 223 -11.84 11.55 -3.48
N CYS A 224 -12.36 11.75 -4.71
CA CYS A 224 -11.96 12.90 -5.50
C CYS A 224 -12.41 14.19 -4.79
N PRO A 225 -11.58 15.24 -4.76
CA PRO A 225 -11.99 16.50 -4.18
C PRO A 225 -13.13 17.12 -5.01
N SER A 226 -14.22 17.52 -4.34
CA SER A 226 -15.35 18.19 -4.97
C SER A 226 -15.05 19.65 -5.28
N ASP A 227 -14.41 20.35 -4.35
CA ASP A 227 -14.30 21.82 -4.37
C ASP A 227 -12.86 22.34 -4.35
N THR A 228 -11.88 21.44 -4.17
CA THR A 228 -10.45 21.79 -4.11
C THR A 228 -9.69 21.23 -5.29
N ALA A 229 -8.65 21.95 -5.72
CA ALA A 229 -7.69 21.42 -6.68
C ALA A 229 -6.71 20.41 -6.04
N ASN A 230 -6.74 20.22 -4.72
CA ASN A 230 -5.78 19.36 -4.02
C ASN A 230 -6.44 18.18 -3.31
N LEU A 231 -5.82 17.02 -3.49
CA LEU A 231 -5.94 15.84 -2.64
C LEU A 231 -4.60 15.65 -1.93
N ALA A 232 -4.59 15.34 -0.63
CA ALA A 232 -3.36 15.17 0.13
C ALA A 232 -3.41 13.94 1.03
N MET A 233 -2.28 13.25 1.15
CA MET A 233 -2.14 11.98 1.85
C MET A 233 -0.90 12.03 2.76
N LEU A 234 -1.00 11.49 3.97
CA LEU A 234 0.14 11.25 4.84
C LEU A 234 0.57 9.78 4.72
N MET A 235 1.83 9.56 4.39
CA MET A 235 2.50 8.29 4.33
C MET A 235 3.29 8.09 5.61
N ASP A 236 2.96 7.02 6.32
CA ASP A 236 3.47 6.74 7.67
C ASP A 236 4.03 5.32 7.73
N LEU A 237 5.30 5.16 8.13
CA LEU A 237 5.87 3.83 8.33
C LEU A 237 5.28 3.24 9.61
N ASP A 238 4.59 2.10 9.49
CA ASP A 238 3.87 1.47 10.61
C ASP A 238 4.69 0.31 11.22
N GLY A 239 5.34 -0.46 10.33
CA GLY A 239 5.94 -1.77 10.62
C GLY A 239 5.03 -2.91 10.16
N MET A 240 5.62 -4.04 9.72
CA MET A 240 4.84 -5.27 9.41
C MET A 240 4.63 -6.16 10.63
N GLY A 241 5.50 -6.07 11.65
CA GLY A 241 5.40 -6.82 12.89
C GLY A 241 4.87 -5.98 14.05
N ASP A 242 5.73 -5.74 15.04
CA ASP A 242 5.40 -4.86 16.16
C ASP A 242 5.29 -3.40 15.68
N ALA A 243 4.25 -2.71 16.11
CA ALA A 243 4.10 -1.28 15.83
C ALA A 243 5.37 -0.53 16.23
N GLY A 244 5.96 0.19 15.26
CA GLY A 244 7.19 0.93 15.50
C GLY A 244 8.48 0.17 15.17
N GLU A 245 8.40 -0.95 14.46
CA GLU A 245 9.57 -1.64 13.90
C GLU A 245 10.42 -0.67 13.05
N ALA A 246 11.76 -0.76 13.17
CA ALA A 246 12.65 0.10 12.41
C ALA A 246 12.55 -0.17 10.91
N GLY A 247 12.56 0.89 10.11
CA GLY A 247 12.57 0.74 8.66
C GLY A 247 12.76 2.05 7.93
N SER A 248 13.06 1.93 6.64
CA SER A 248 13.17 3.07 5.74
C SER A 248 12.88 2.68 4.31
N VAL A 249 12.24 3.59 3.58
CA VAL A 249 12.00 3.51 2.14
C VAL A 249 12.56 4.77 1.50
N VAL A 250 13.43 4.57 0.52
CA VAL A 250 13.87 5.61 -0.42
C VAL A 250 13.55 5.11 -1.83
N ALA A 251 12.82 5.89 -2.61
CA ALA A 251 12.48 5.54 -3.98
C ALA A 251 12.31 6.81 -4.82
N PRO A 252 12.53 6.80 -6.14
CA PRO A 252 12.34 7.99 -6.94
C PRO A 252 10.86 8.37 -7.06
N GLN A 253 10.63 9.67 -7.23
CA GLN A 253 9.35 10.26 -7.61
C GLN A 253 9.61 11.07 -8.89
N SER A 254 9.01 10.67 -10.01
CA SER A 254 9.19 11.38 -11.28
C SER A 254 7.92 11.28 -12.10
N LYS A 255 7.43 12.43 -12.57
CA LYS A 255 6.31 12.45 -13.52
C LYS A 255 6.76 12.00 -14.90
N GLU A 256 7.95 12.39 -15.32
CA GLU A 256 8.52 12.12 -16.64
C GLU A 256 8.82 10.62 -16.82
N GLU A 257 9.31 9.99 -15.76
CA GLU A 257 9.60 8.56 -15.74
C GLU A 257 8.43 7.72 -15.21
N GLU A 258 7.32 8.37 -14.83
CA GLU A 258 6.13 7.73 -14.28
C GLU A 258 6.44 6.86 -13.04
N LEU A 259 7.23 7.38 -12.11
CA LEU A 259 7.70 6.71 -10.90
C LEU A 259 7.12 7.33 -9.63
N GLY A 260 6.91 6.48 -8.62
CA GLY A 260 6.48 6.88 -7.28
C GLY A 260 4.97 6.98 -7.16
N TRP A 261 4.51 7.87 -6.26
CA TRP A 261 3.11 8.06 -5.94
C TRP A 261 2.37 8.81 -7.03
N TYR A 262 1.19 8.32 -7.39
CA TYR A 262 0.26 9.00 -8.28
C TYR A 262 -1.19 8.70 -7.92
N VAL A 263 -2.10 9.58 -8.34
CA VAL A 263 -3.53 9.32 -8.34
C VAL A 263 -4.00 9.19 -9.77
N SER A 264 -4.69 8.10 -10.06
CA SER A 264 -5.39 7.93 -11.34
C SER A 264 -6.87 8.31 -11.18
N TYR A 265 -7.42 9.05 -12.14
CA TYR A 265 -8.82 9.47 -12.11
C TYR A 265 -9.41 9.58 -13.53
N CYS A 266 -10.73 9.61 -13.61
CA CYS A 266 -11.48 9.96 -14.81
C CYS A 266 -11.52 11.48 -15.00
N GLU A 267 -11.09 11.98 -16.16
CA GLU A 267 -11.25 13.40 -16.49
C GLU A 267 -12.73 13.82 -16.49
N PRO A 268 -13.04 15.05 -16.04
CA PRO A 268 -14.38 15.60 -16.20
C PRO A 268 -14.71 15.72 -17.70
N GLU A 269 -15.93 15.38 -18.09
CA GLU A 269 -16.42 15.62 -19.45
C GLU A 269 -16.38 17.12 -19.73
N GLN A 270 -15.70 17.51 -20.82
CA GLN A 270 -15.69 18.90 -21.29
C GLN A 270 -17.03 19.18 -21.97
N TYR A 271 -17.94 19.82 -21.24
CA TYR A 271 -19.21 20.33 -21.78
C TYR A 271 -19.06 21.74 -22.34
#